data_AF-A0A9D0A8V4-F1
#
_entry.id   AF-A0A9D0A8V4-F1
#
_cell.length_a   1.000
_cell.length_b   1.000
_cell.length_c   1.000
_cell.angle_alpha   90.00
_cell.angle_beta   90.00
_cell.angle_gamma   90.00
#
_symmetry.space_group_name_H-M   'P 1'
#
loop_
_entity.id
_entity.type
_entity.pdbx_description
1 polymer ?
#
loop_
_entity_poly.entity_id
_entity_poly.type
_entity_poly.pdbx_seq_one_letter_code
_entity_poly.pdbx_strand_id
1 'polypeptide(L)'
;MWATYWLFNAKDGMDPVVKLFSGFCFGFLFTAVFGLATGSMGLPPVGAWLPMIYVSLFEMSITFTLWLTALQLTSSAARIGNLIYITPFFSLLILHLVTGEKIHPATFTGLSLIVGSILFQAWQSKKTINAE
;
A
#
# COMPACT_ATOMS: atom_id res chain seq x y z
N MET A 1 10.15 -7.54 3.66
CA MET A 1 10.60 -6.18 3.27
C MET A 1 9.55 -5.12 3.61
N TRP A 2 8.41 -5.04 2.92
CA TRP A 2 7.39 -3.99 3.15
C TRP A 2 6.87 -3.95 4.60
N ALA A 3 6.36 -5.07 5.13
CA ALA A 3 5.84 -5.12 6.50
C ALA A 3 6.90 -4.75 7.55
N THR A 4 8.15 -5.18 7.34
CA THR A 4 9.28 -4.85 8.20
C THR A 4 9.60 -3.36 8.19
N TYR A 5 9.61 -2.74 7.01
CA TYR A 5 9.81 -1.30 6.84
C TYR A 5 8.75 -0.50 7.61
N TRP A 6 7.47 -0.85 7.47
CA TRP A 6 6.39 -0.15 8.20
C TRP A 6 6.41 -0.40 9.69
N LEU A 7 6.75 -1.62 10.13
CA LEU A 7 6.85 -1.94 11.55
C LEU A 7 7.98 -1.15 12.24
N PHE A 8 9.13 -0.99 11.57
CA PHE A 8 10.19 -0.13 12.07
C PHE A 8 9.79 1.35 12.05
N ASN A 9 9.16 1.80 10.96
CA ASN A 9 8.72 3.18 10.84
C ASN A 9 7.63 3.59 11.83
N ALA A 10 6.77 2.66 12.24
CA ALA A 10 5.75 2.89 13.25
C ALA A 10 6.34 3.08 14.66
N LYS A 11 7.52 2.49 14.94
CA LYS A 11 8.22 2.65 16.23
C LYS A 11 9.06 3.91 16.32
N ASP A 12 9.44 4.45 15.18
CA ASP A 12 10.32 5.59 15.07
C ASP A 12 9.49 6.89 14.98
N GLY A 13 9.72 7.81 15.93
CA GLY A 13 8.91 9.02 16.13
C GLY A 13 9.29 10.21 15.25
N MET A 14 10.21 10.07 14.29
CA MET A 14 10.50 11.15 13.34
C MET A 14 9.29 11.47 12.46
N ASP A 15 9.23 12.73 12.01
CA ASP A 15 8.18 13.25 11.13
C ASP A 15 8.01 12.34 9.89
N PRO A 16 6.78 11.84 9.61
CA PRO A 16 6.45 11.04 8.43
C PRO A 16 6.97 11.62 7.11
N VAL A 17 6.86 12.94 6.94
CA VAL A 17 7.22 13.63 5.69
C VAL A 17 8.72 13.53 5.44
N VAL A 18 9.53 13.69 6.48
CA VAL A 18 11.00 13.64 6.39
C VAL A 18 11.46 12.22 6.03
N LYS A 19 10.84 11.19 6.61
CA LYS A 19 11.17 9.79 6.31
C LYS A 19 10.85 9.43 4.86
N LEU A 20 9.66 9.79 4.40
CA LEU A 20 9.22 9.55 3.03
C LEU A 20 10.08 10.32 2.04
N PHE A 21 10.38 11.59 2.32
CA PHE A 21 11.26 12.41 1.49
C PHE A 21 12.64 11.78 1.33
N SER A 22 13.26 11.32 2.43
CA SER A 22 14.54 10.63 2.39
C SER A 22 14.47 9.36 1.54
N GLY A 23 13.41 8.55 1.72
CA GLY A 23 13.13 7.39 0.88
C GLY A 23 13.01 7.72 -0.61
N PHE A 24 12.33 8.80 -0.96
CA PHE A 24 12.22 9.27 -2.35
C PHE A 24 13.56 9.76 -2.91
N CYS A 25 14.38 10.47 -2.13
CA CYS A 25 15.72 10.89 -2.56
C CYS A 25 16.62 9.71 -2.88
N PHE A 26 16.68 8.71 -1.98
CA PHE A 26 17.47 7.50 -2.23
C PHE A 26 16.89 6.68 -3.39
N GLY A 27 15.57 6.52 -3.45
CA GLY A 27 14.89 5.83 -4.55
C GLY A 27 15.17 6.48 -5.91
N PHE A 28 15.08 7.81 -5.99
CA PHE A 28 15.42 8.58 -7.18
C PHE A 28 16.89 8.39 -7.55
N LEU A 29 17.82 8.52 -6.60
CA LEU A 29 19.25 8.38 -6.84
C LEU A 29 19.59 6.98 -7.37
N PHE A 30 19.09 5.92 -6.72
CA PHE A 30 19.34 4.54 -7.17
C PHE A 30 18.74 4.26 -8.55
N THR A 31 17.52 4.75 -8.80
CA THR A 31 16.85 4.57 -10.09
C THR A 31 17.58 5.35 -11.20
N ALA A 32 18.06 6.55 -10.92
CA ALA A 32 18.83 7.37 -11.86
C ALA A 32 20.18 6.73 -12.20
N VAL A 33 20.93 6.28 -11.19
CA VAL A 33 22.20 5.57 -11.39
C VAL A 33 21.99 4.29 -12.20
N PHE A 34 20.95 3.52 -11.88
CA PHE A 34 20.62 2.31 -12.63
C PHE A 34 20.27 2.63 -14.09
N GLY A 35 19.42 3.62 -14.34
CA GLY A 35 19.03 4.02 -15.69
C GLY A 35 20.19 4.56 -16.55
N LEU A 36 21.14 5.26 -15.92
CA LEU A 36 22.38 5.68 -16.57
C LEU A 36 23.29 4.48 -16.90
N ALA A 37 23.40 3.51 -15.98
CA ALA A 37 24.23 2.32 -16.16
C ALA A 37 23.69 1.37 -17.24
N THR A 38 22.37 1.26 -17.38
CA THR A 38 21.72 0.40 -18.40
C THR A 38 21.48 1.10 -19.73
N GLY A 39 21.72 2.42 -19.82
CA GLY A 39 21.44 3.22 -21.01
C GLY A 39 19.95 3.30 -21.37
N SER A 40 19.06 2.95 -20.45
CA SER A 40 17.60 2.86 -20.70
C SER A 40 16.85 4.17 -20.42
N MET A 41 17.53 5.32 -20.47
CA MET A 41 16.90 6.63 -20.32
C MET A 41 16.20 7.02 -21.62
N GLY A 42 14.91 6.69 -21.70
CA GLY A 42 13.99 7.20 -22.71
C GLY A 42 13.04 8.25 -22.11
N LEU A 43 12.67 9.25 -22.90
CA LEU A 43 11.58 10.15 -22.52
C LEU A 43 10.25 9.39 -22.58
N PRO A 44 9.39 9.51 -21.57
CA PRO A 44 8.08 8.87 -21.59
C PRO A 44 7.22 9.48 -22.72
N PRO A 45 6.34 8.68 -23.35
CA PRO A 45 5.38 9.16 -24.34
C PRO A 45 4.54 10.32 -23.78
N VAL A 46 4.07 11.23 -24.64
CA VAL A 46 3.28 12.41 -24.21
C VAL A 46 2.05 12.02 -23.37
N GLY A 47 1.39 10.90 -23.69
CA GLY A 47 0.25 10.39 -22.94
C GLY A 47 0.57 9.83 -21.55
N ALA A 48 1.84 9.56 -21.24
CA ALA A 48 2.26 8.99 -19.95
C ALA A 48 2.51 10.04 -18.87
N TRP A 49 2.62 11.32 -19.22
CA TRP A 49 2.89 12.39 -18.26
C TRP A 49 1.77 12.59 -17.24
N LEU A 50 0.50 12.62 -17.70
CA LEU A 50 -0.65 12.83 -16.81
C LEU A 50 -0.80 11.69 -15.78
N PRO A 51 -0.78 10.40 -16.20
CA PRO A 51 -0.79 9.27 -15.25
C PRO A 51 0.42 9.26 -14.33
N MET A 52 1.62 9.57 -14.82
CA MET A 52 2.83 9.62 -13.99
C MET A 52 2.72 10.64 -12.86
N ILE A 53 2.23 11.85 -13.16
CA ILE A 53 2.02 12.89 -12.16
C ILE A 53 0.95 12.45 -11.16
N TYR A 54 -0.16 11.88 -11.63
CA TYR A 54 -1.24 11.39 -10.77
C TYR A 54 -0.74 10.31 -9.78
N VAL A 55 -0.09 9.26 -10.28
CA VAL A 55 0.42 8.16 -9.44
C VAL A 55 1.50 8.66 -8.47
N SER A 56 2.41 9.53 -8.93
CA SER A 56 3.50 10.00 -8.07
C SER A 56 2.99 10.92 -6.94
N LEU A 57 2.10 11.86 -7.26
CA LEU A 57 1.64 12.86 -6.31
C LEU A 57 0.56 12.29 -5.38
N PHE A 58 -0.46 11.65 -5.94
CA PHE A 58 -1.62 11.22 -5.18
C PHE A 58 -1.40 9.85 -4.53
N GLU A 59 -1.03 8.86 -5.33
CA GLU A 59 -0.94 7.48 -4.89
C GLU A 59 0.32 7.24 -4.04
N MET A 60 1.48 7.75 -4.47
CA MET A 60 2.75 7.47 -3.80
C MET A 60 3.16 8.52 -2.77
N SER A 61 2.82 9.80 -2.92
CA SER A 61 3.22 10.85 -1.96
C SER A 61 2.16 11.09 -0.87
N ILE A 62 0.98 11.61 -1.25
CA ILE A 62 -0.05 12.00 -0.27
C ILE A 62 -0.56 10.77 0.50
N THR A 63 -0.92 9.70 -0.21
CA THR A 63 -1.51 8.50 0.42
C THR A 63 -0.54 7.82 1.38
N PHE A 64 0.76 7.73 1.04
CA PHE A 64 1.76 7.14 1.93
C PHE A 64 2.07 8.04 3.14
N THR A 65 2.04 9.36 2.97
CA THR A 65 2.17 10.29 4.10
C THR A 65 1.01 10.11 5.07
N LEU A 66 -0.23 10.05 4.58
CA LEU A 66 -1.40 9.77 5.40
C LEU A 66 -1.31 8.41 6.09
N TRP A 67 -0.86 7.38 5.37
CA TRP A 67 -0.66 6.04 5.91
C TRP A 67 0.37 6.02 7.05
N LEU A 68 1.53 6.64 6.85
CA LEU A 68 2.59 6.67 7.86
C LEU A 68 2.17 7.48 9.09
N THR A 69 1.53 8.62 8.89
CA THR A 69 0.95 9.43 9.96
C THR A 69 -0.09 8.63 10.74
N ALA A 70 -0.99 7.91 10.05
CA ALA A 70 -1.99 7.08 10.71
C ALA A 70 -1.35 5.94 11.53
N LEU A 71 -0.28 5.31 11.00
CA LEU A 71 0.48 4.28 11.72
C LEU A 71 1.16 4.81 12.99
N GLN A 72 1.62 6.07 13.00
CA GLN A 72 2.22 6.68 14.19
C GLN A 72 1.17 7.15 15.21
N LEU A 73 -0.01 7.56 14.74
CA LEU A 73 -1.11 8.05 15.61
C LEU A 73 -1.94 6.91 16.22
N THR A 74 -1.94 5.73 15.62
CA THR A 74 -2.74 4.60 16.11
C THR A 74 -2.06 3.90 17.29
N SER A 75 -2.85 3.48 18.27
CA SER A 75 -2.37 2.63 19.38
C SER A 75 -2.04 1.20 18.95
N SER A 76 -2.52 0.76 17.78
CA SER A 76 -2.30 -0.59 17.25
C SER A 76 -2.05 -0.57 15.76
N ALA A 77 -0.78 -0.73 15.37
CA ALA A 77 -0.37 -0.90 13.98
C ALA A 77 -1.07 -2.10 13.30
N ALA A 78 -1.42 -3.13 14.07
CA ALA A 78 -2.17 -4.29 13.57
C ALA A 78 -3.59 -3.92 13.09
N ARG A 79 -4.25 -2.97 13.76
CA ARG A 79 -5.60 -2.52 13.36
C ARG A 79 -5.56 -1.79 12.02
N ILE A 80 -4.58 -0.91 11.81
CA ILE A 80 -4.36 -0.25 10.52
C ILE A 80 -3.92 -1.24 9.44
N GLY A 81 -3.04 -2.19 9.77
CA GLY A 81 -2.63 -3.26 8.86
C GLY A 81 -3.81 -4.10 8.34
N ASN A 82 -4.84 -4.33 9.16
CA ASN A 82 -6.03 -5.07 8.74
C ASN A 82 -6.84 -4.34 7.66
N LEU A 83 -6.75 -3.01 7.53
CA LEU A 83 -7.46 -2.27 6.47
C LEU A 83 -6.94 -2.60 5.08
N ILE A 84 -5.67 -3.03 4.95
CA ILE A 84 -5.08 -3.42 3.66
C ILE A 84 -5.81 -4.62 3.07
N TYR A 85 -6.37 -5.50 3.91
CA TYR A 85 -7.12 -6.65 3.42
C TYR A 85 -8.48 -6.27 2.78
N ILE A 86 -8.92 -5.02 2.94
CA ILE A 86 -10.10 -4.47 2.27
C ILE A 86 -9.76 -3.99 0.84
N THR A 87 -8.49 -3.67 0.54
CA THR A 87 -8.01 -3.25 -0.78
C THR A 87 -8.43 -4.18 -1.93
N PRO A 88 -8.31 -5.52 -1.87
CA PRO A 88 -8.74 -6.39 -2.98
C PRO A 88 -10.24 -6.27 -3.32
N PHE A 89 -11.10 -5.97 -2.34
CA PHE A 89 -12.53 -5.75 -2.59
C PHE A 89 -12.77 -4.48 -3.39
N PHE A 90 -12.18 -3.37 -2.96
CA PHE A 90 -12.28 -2.10 -3.67
C PHE A 90 -11.63 -2.18 -5.05
N SER A 91 -10.49 -2.85 -5.16
CA SER A 91 -9.83 -3.06 -6.45
C SER A 91 -10.74 -3.78 -7.44
N LEU A 92 -11.44 -4.84 -7.02
CA LEU A 92 -12.38 -5.57 -7.89
C LEU A 92 -13.60 -4.75 -8.26
N LEU A 93 -14.17 -4.03 -7.30
CA LEU A 93 -15.32 -3.15 -7.53
C LEU A 93 -14.98 -2.06 -8.56
N ILE A 94 -13.84 -1.39 -8.39
CA ILE A 94 -13.37 -0.34 -9.30
C ILE A 94 -13.07 -0.93 -10.67
N LEU A 95 -12.37 -2.07 -10.76
CA LEU A 95 -12.04 -2.71 -12.04
C LEU A 95 -13.30 -3.08 -12.83
N HIS A 96 -14.32 -3.62 -12.14
CA HIS A 96 -15.59 -3.94 -12.77
C HIS A 96 -16.34 -2.70 -13.27
N LEU A 97 -16.36 -1.62 -12.48
CA LEU A 97 -17.02 -0.37 -12.84
C LEU A 97 -16.30 0.41 -13.96
N VAL A 98 -14.97 0.45 -13.95
CA VAL A 98 -14.16 1.25 -14.88
C VAL A 98 -13.87 0.50 -16.18
N THR A 99 -13.54 -0.80 -16.09
CA THR A 99 -13.10 -1.61 -17.23
C THR A 99 -14.23 -2.45 -17.83
N GLY A 100 -15.32 -2.66 -17.09
CA GLY A 100 -16.47 -3.45 -17.54
C GLY A 100 -16.19 -4.95 -17.69
N GLU A 101 -15.06 -5.45 -17.18
CA GLU A 101 -14.68 -6.84 -17.35
C GLU A 101 -15.58 -7.80 -16.56
N LYS A 102 -15.84 -8.97 -17.16
CA LYS A 102 -16.58 -10.06 -16.51
C LYS A 102 -15.72 -10.68 -15.42
N ILE A 103 -16.16 -10.52 -14.18
CA ILE A 103 -15.49 -11.11 -13.02
C ILE A 103 -15.61 -12.64 -13.11
N HIS A 104 -14.46 -13.32 -13.17
CA HIS A 104 -14.43 -14.78 -13.18
C HIS A 104 -14.89 -15.36 -11.83
N PRO A 105 -15.53 -16.55 -11.81
CA PRO A 105 -15.96 -17.18 -10.55
C PRO A 105 -14.80 -17.46 -9.56
N ALA A 106 -13.59 -17.66 -10.08
CA ALA A 106 -12.38 -17.85 -9.26
C ALA A 106 -12.07 -16.63 -8.37
N THR A 107 -12.51 -15.44 -8.77
CA THR A 107 -12.37 -14.22 -7.98
C THR A 107 -13.22 -14.29 -6.72
N PHE A 108 -14.43 -14.85 -6.81
CA PHE A 108 -15.32 -15.01 -5.65
C PHE A 108 -14.75 -16.00 -4.64
N THR A 109 -14.19 -17.13 -5.07
CA THR A 109 -13.55 -18.09 -4.16
C THR A 109 -12.30 -17.51 -3.49
N GLY A 110 -11.46 -16.79 -4.23
CA GLY A 110 -10.32 -16.06 -3.65
C GLY A 110 -10.76 -15.01 -2.63
N LEU A 111 -11.81 -14.25 -2.96
CA LEU A 111 -12.38 -13.24 -2.07
C LEU A 111 -12.93 -13.86 -0.78
N SER A 112 -13.67 -14.97 -0.88
CA SER A 112 -14.20 -15.71 0.28
C SER A 112 -13.09 -16.22 1.18
N LEU A 113 -11.97 -16.69 0.63
CA LEU A 113 -10.79 -17.10 1.42
C LEU A 113 -10.17 -15.93 2.17
N ILE A 114 -10.04 -14.76 1.53
CA ILE A 114 -9.54 -13.55 2.17
C ILE A 114 -10.48 -13.12 3.30
N VAL A 115 -11.80 -12.99 3.07
CA VAL A 115 -12.77 -12.67 4.13
C VAL A 115 -12.67 -13.68 5.27
N GLY A 116 -12.66 -14.98 4.95
CA GLY A 116 -12.58 -16.05 5.93
C GLY A 116 -11.35 -15.92 6.83
N SER A 117 -10.19 -15.59 6.25
CA SER A 117 -8.96 -15.37 7.01
C SER A 117 -9.01 -14.17 7.95
N ILE A 118 -9.65 -13.06 7.54
CA ILE A 118 -9.82 -11.85 8.36
C ILE A 118 -10.77 -12.13 9.52
N LEU A 119 -11.91 -12.77 9.24
CA LEU A 119 -12.89 -13.15 10.25
C LEU A 119 -12.26 -14.11 11.27
N PHE A 120 -11.48 -15.09 10.82
CA PHE A 120 -10.77 -16.01 11.69
C PHE A 120 -9.74 -15.30 12.59
N GLN A 121 -8.94 -14.36 12.04
CA GLN A 121 -8.03 -13.53 12.83
C GLN A 121 -8.76 -12.67 13.86
N ALA A 122 -9.88 -12.04 13.48
CA ALA A 122 -10.69 -11.23 14.39
C ALA A 122 -11.30 -12.08 15.52
N TRP A 123 -11.72 -13.32 15.21
CA TRP A 123 -12.28 -14.24 16.18
C TRP A 123 -11.23 -14.74 17.18
N GLN A 124 -10.02 -15.07 16.72
CA GLN A 124 -8.91 -15.42 17.62
C GLN A 124 -8.50 -14.27 18.53
N SER A 125 -8.42 -13.05 17.99
CA SER A 125 -8.04 -11.86 18.77
C SER A 125 -9.06 -11.53 19.88
N LYS A 126 -10.37 -11.75 19.63
CA LYS A 126 -11.39 -11.66 20.70
C LYS A 126 -11.25 -12.77 21.75
N LYS A 127 -10.89 -13.98 21.34
CA LYS A 127 -10.75 -15.12 22.26
C LYS A 127 -9.56 -14.96 23.21
N THR A 128 -8.48 -14.30 22.78
CA THR A 128 -7.31 -13.99 23.63
C THR A 128 -7.64 -12.91 24.68
N ILE A 129 -8.44 -11.90 24.32
CA ILE A 129 -8.83 -10.82 25.25
C ILE A 129 -9.81 -11.30 26.34
N ASN A 130 -10.65 -12.31 26.05
CA ASN A 130 -11.62 -12.85 27.02
C ASN A 130 -11.04 -13.97 27.90
N ALA A 131 -9.76 -14.32 27.74
CA ALA A 131 -9.09 -15.37 28.51
C ALA A 131 -8.15 -14.82 29.61
N GLU A 132 -7.99 -13.49 29.68
CA GLU A 132 -7.42 -12.74 30.81
C GLU A 132 -8.55 -12.17 31.68
#